data_AF-K7P586-F1
#
_entry.id   AF-K7P586-F1
#
_cell.length_a   1.000
_cell.length_b   1.000
_cell.length_c   1.000
_cell.angle_alpha   90.00
_cell.angle_beta   90.00
_cell.angle_gamma   90.00
#
_symmetry.space_group_name_H-M   'P 1'
#
loop_
_entity.id
_entity.type
_entity.pdbx_description
1 polymer ?
#
loop_
_entity_poly.entity_id
_entity_poly.type
_entity_poly.pdbx_seq_one_letter_code
_entity_poly.pdbx_strand_id
1 'polypeptide(L)'
;VRCPTVRYHTKVRAGRGFSLEELKAAGINKKVARTIGISVDPRRRNRSTEGLQTNVQRLKEYRSKLIIFPRKPSAPKKGDSSAEELKMATQLTGPVMPIRNVYKKEKARVISEDEKNFKAFASLRMARANARLFGIRAKRAKEAAEQDVEKK
;
A
#
# COMPACT_ATOMS: atom_id res chain seq x y z
N VAL A 1 0.16 -3.81 -5.64
CA VAL A 1 1.30 -2.85 -5.64
C VAL A 1 0.99 -1.68 -6.57
N ARG A 2 1.25 -0.44 -6.14
CA ARG A 2 1.05 0.77 -6.95
C ARG A 2 2.21 0.95 -7.94
N CYS A 3 1.93 1.44 -9.15
CA CYS A 3 2.98 1.75 -10.13
C CYS A 3 3.74 3.04 -9.74
N PRO A 4 5.03 3.16 -10.07
CA PRO A 4 5.91 4.18 -9.49
C PRO A 4 5.82 5.58 -10.14
N THR A 5 5.27 5.72 -11.34
CA THR A 5 5.30 6.99 -12.09
C THR A 5 3.97 7.75 -11.99
N VAL A 6 4.03 9.08 -12.16
CA VAL A 6 2.85 9.98 -12.19
C VAL A 6 1.86 9.59 -13.30
N ARG A 7 2.31 8.94 -14.37
CA ARG A 7 1.41 8.44 -15.42
C ARG A 7 0.57 7.23 -14.98
N TYR A 8 1.08 6.41 -14.06
CA TYR A 8 0.49 5.10 -13.75
C TYR A 8 0.17 4.85 -12.28
N HIS A 9 0.47 5.76 -11.35
CA HIS A 9 0.24 5.57 -9.92
C HIS A 9 -1.23 5.28 -9.54
N THR A 10 -2.18 5.68 -10.39
CA THR A 10 -3.60 5.36 -10.23
C THR A 10 -3.91 3.87 -10.42
N LYS A 11 -3.09 3.13 -11.18
CA LYS A 11 -3.25 1.70 -11.43
C LYS A 11 -2.58 0.85 -10.33
N VAL A 12 -3.21 -0.27 -9.98
CA VAL A 12 -2.65 -1.31 -9.12
C VAL A 12 -2.33 -2.55 -9.97
N ARG A 13 -1.24 -3.23 -9.62
CA ARG A 13 -0.80 -4.48 -10.26
C ARG A 13 -0.29 -5.50 -9.25
N ALA A 14 -0.09 -6.73 -9.71
CA ALA A 14 0.67 -7.74 -8.99
C ALA A 14 2.14 -7.30 -8.85
N GLY A 15 2.70 -7.52 -7.67
CA GLY A 15 4.11 -7.28 -7.36
C GLY A 15 4.93 -8.55 -7.45
N ARG A 16 6.23 -8.44 -7.16
CA ARG A 16 7.15 -9.59 -7.05
C ARG A 16 6.89 -10.45 -5.82
N GLY A 17 6.55 -9.82 -4.69
CA GLY A 17 6.31 -10.51 -3.43
C GLY A 17 5.95 -9.57 -2.28
N PHE A 18 5.60 -10.16 -1.14
CA PHE A 18 5.33 -9.47 0.12
C PHE A 18 6.62 -9.01 0.78
N SER A 19 6.56 -7.84 1.40
CA SER A 19 7.68 -7.28 2.18
C SER A 19 7.81 -8.00 3.53
N LEU A 20 8.98 -7.89 4.16
CA LEU A 20 9.22 -8.49 5.48
C LEU A 20 8.34 -7.88 6.58
N GLU A 21 8.04 -6.60 6.46
CA GLU A 21 7.20 -5.86 7.41
C GLU A 21 5.73 -6.30 7.33
N GLU A 22 5.20 -6.49 6.12
CA GLU A 22 3.84 -7.04 5.91
C GLU A 22 3.72 -8.45 6.50
N LEU A 23 4.73 -9.30 6.29
CA LEU A 23 4.75 -10.66 6.83
C LEU A 23 4.80 -10.65 8.36
N LYS A 24 5.62 -9.77 8.95
CA LYS A 24 5.69 -9.59 10.40
C LYS A 24 4.34 -9.14 10.97
N ALA A 25 3.70 -8.16 10.35
CA ALA A 25 2.38 -7.67 10.76
C ALA A 25 1.25 -8.70 10.57
N ALA A 26 1.39 -9.62 9.60
CA ALA A 26 0.48 -10.75 9.41
C ALA A 26 0.80 -11.96 10.32
N GLY A 27 1.88 -11.91 11.11
CA GLY A 27 2.30 -13.03 11.97
C GLY A 27 2.91 -14.22 11.23
N ILE A 28 3.41 -14.01 10.01
CA ILE A 28 3.96 -15.07 9.15
C ILE A 28 5.49 -14.96 9.10
N ASN A 29 6.20 -16.04 9.44
CA ASN A 29 7.65 -16.09 9.31
C ASN A 29 8.07 -16.15 7.83
N LYS A 30 9.06 -15.35 7.41
CA LYS A 30 9.59 -15.30 6.03
C LYS A 30 10.03 -16.65 5.45
N LYS A 31 10.51 -17.58 6.28
CA LYS A 31 10.91 -18.92 5.83
C LYS A 31 9.69 -19.79 5.56
N VAL A 32 8.70 -19.75 6.47
CA VAL A 32 7.44 -20.49 6.35
C VAL A 32 6.57 -19.94 5.20
N ALA A 33 6.57 -18.62 4.99
CA ALA A 33 5.85 -17.98 3.89
C ALA A 33 6.13 -18.66 2.53
N ARG A 34 7.40 -18.93 2.22
CA ARG A 34 7.79 -19.57 0.97
C ARG A 34 7.35 -21.03 0.87
N THR A 35 7.29 -21.76 1.99
CA THR A 35 6.84 -23.17 1.99
C THR A 35 5.33 -23.28 1.79
N ILE A 36 4.56 -22.26 2.17
CA ILE A 36 3.11 -22.21 1.99
C ILE A 36 2.68 -21.44 0.73
N GLY A 37 3.59 -21.20 -0.22
CA GLY A 37 3.25 -20.58 -1.51
C GLY A 37 3.14 -19.05 -1.50
N ILE A 38 3.59 -18.37 -0.45
CA ILE A 38 3.62 -16.90 -0.39
C ILE A 38 4.95 -16.38 -0.92
N SER A 39 4.92 -15.60 -2.01
CA SER A 39 6.11 -14.95 -2.57
C SER A 39 6.64 -13.84 -1.65
N VAL A 40 7.94 -13.81 -1.40
CA VAL A 40 8.59 -12.84 -0.49
C VAL A 40 9.61 -12.00 -1.26
N ASP A 41 9.58 -10.68 -1.09
CA ASP A 41 10.55 -9.74 -1.65
C ASP A 41 11.21 -8.90 -0.54
N PRO A 42 12.39 -9.31 -0.04
CA PRO A 42 13.08 -8.62 1.06
C PRO A 42 13.51 -7.18 0.74
N ARG A 43 13.59 -6.81 -0.54
CA ARG A 43 14.05 -5.49 -0.99
C ARG A 43 12.97 -4.43 -0.91
N ARG A 44 11.69 -4.82 -0.88
CA ARG A 44 10.57 -3.89 -0.91
C ARG A 44 10.37 -3.25 0.47
N ARG A 45 10.27 -1.93 0.49
CA ARG A 45 9.99 -1.12 1.68
C ARG A 45 8.59 -0.52 1.58
N ASN A 46 7.87 -0.43 2.70
CA ASN A 46 6.61 0.29 2.76
C ASN A 46 6.86 1.74 3.19
N ARG A 47 6.16 2.67 2.55
CA ARG A 47 6.19 4.10 2.89
C ARG A 47 4.82 4.62 3.34
N SER A 48 3.77 3.85 3.10
CA SER A 48 2.39 4.20 3.40
C SER A 48 1.74 3.12 4.26
N THR A 49 0.94 3.55 5.22
CA THR A 49 0.25 2.66 6.17
C THR A 49 -0.93 1.96 5.49
N GLU A 50 -1.61 2.62 4.56
CA GLU A 50 -2.75 2.07 3.83
C GLU A 50 -2.32 0.91 2.93
N GLY A 51 -1.15 1.06 2.29
CA GLY A 51 -0.56 0.01 1.46
C GLY A 51 -0.16 -1.22 2.27
N LEU A 52 0.45 -0.99 3.44
CA LEU A 52 0.78 -2.03 4.42
C LEU A 52 -0.48 -2.79 4.85
N GLN A 53 -1.51 -2.07 5.32
CA GLN A 53 -2.76 -2.66 5.81
C GLN A 53 -3.47 -3.49 4.73
N THR A 54 -3.56 -2.98 3.50
CA THR A 54 -4.19 -3.70 2.38
C THR A 54 -3.50 -5.04 2.10
N ASN A 55 -2.16 -5.06 2.13
CA ASN A 55 -1.39 -6.27 1.88
C ASN A 55 -1.41 -7.24 3.07
N VAL A 56 -1.43 -6.74 4.31
CA VAL A 56 -1.63 -7.56 5.52
C VAL A 56 -3.01 -8.23 5.49
N GLN A 57 -4.05 -7.49 5.12
CA GLN A 57 -5.39 -8.06 4.96
C GLN A 57 -5.42 -9.15 3.90
N ARG A 58 -4.75 -8.93 2.75
CA ARG A 58 -4.60 -9.95 1.71
C ARG A 58 -3.87 -11.21 2.20
N LEU A 59 -2.85 -11.07 3.05
CA LEU A 59 -2.13 -12.21 3.62
C LEU A 59 -3.03 -13.01 4.59
N LYS A 60 -3.83 -12.32 5.41
CA LYS A 60 -4.80 -12.96 6.30
C LYS A 60 -5.88 -13.71 5.51
N GLU A 61 -6.42 -13.08 4.47
CA GLU A 61 -7.42 -13.70 3.59
C GLU A 61 -6.84 -14.89 2.81
N TYR A 62 -5.59 -14.81 2.36
CA TYR A 62 -4.90 -15.96 1.77
C TYR A 62 -4.80 -17.11 2.78
N ARG A 63 -4.36 -16.81 4.01
CA ARG A 63 -4.15 -17.82 5.04
C ARG A 63 -5.44 -18.53 5.46
N SER A 64 -6.57 -17.83 5.46
CA SER A 64 -7.89 -18.42 5.76
C SER A 64 -8.42 -19.29 4.63
N LYS A 65 -8.03 -19.03 3.37
CA LYS A 65 -8.41 -19.83 2.20
C LYS A 65 -7.43 -20.98 1.92
N LEU A 66 -6.28 -21.00 2.59
CA LEU A 66 -5.23 -21.97 2.34
C LEU A 66 -5.51 -23.29 3.06
N ILE A 67 -5.70 -24.36 2.26
CA ILE A 67 -5.77 -25.74 2.74
C ILE A 67 -4.35 -26.32 2.77
N ILE A 68 -3.82 -26.56 3.96
CA ILE A 68 -2.51 -27.20 4.20
C ILE A 68 -2.71 -28.71 4.42
N PHE A 69 -2.08 -29.51 3.56
CA PHE A 69 -2.08 -30.96 3.69
C PHE A 69 -1.08 -31.43 4.76
N PRO A 70 -1.44 -32.43 5.57
CA PRO A 70 -0.50 -33.02 6.52
C PRO A 70 0.64 -33.73 5.79
N ARG A 71 1.87 -33.56 6.30
CA ARG A 71 3.05 -34.25 5.73
C ARG A 71 2.94 -35.77 5.82
N LYS A 72 2.35 -36.27 6.90
CA LYS A 72 2.06 -37.69 7.10
C LYS A 72 0.54 -37.84 7.26
N PRO A 73 -0.17 -38.49 6.31
CA PRO A 73 -1.63 -38.53 6.33
C PRO A 73 -2.20 -39.28 7.54
N SER A 74 -1.45 -40.23 8.11
CA SER A 74 -1.84 -40.97 9.31
C SER A 74 -1.58 -40.23 10.64
N ALA A 75 -0.85 -39.11 10.62
CA ALA A 75 -0.53 -38.35 11.83
C ALA A 75 -0.56 -36.83 11.54
N PRO A 76 -1.77 -36.25 11.37
CA PRO A 76 -1.94 -34.82 11.15
C PRO A 76 -1.45 -34.01 12.37
N LYS A 77 -0.82 -32.88 12.12
CA LYS A 77 -0.26 -31.97 13.13
C LYS A 77 -1.06 -30.68 13.25
N LYS A 78 -0.76 -29.91 14.30
CA LYS A 78 -1.36 -28.59 14.52
C LYS A 78 -1.04 -27.66 13.34
N GLY A 79 -2.08 -27.20 12.65
CA GLY A 79 -1.98 -26.32 11.50
C GLY A 79 -2.25 -26.97 10.15
N ASP A 80 -2.39 -28.30 10.13
CA ASP A 80 -2.92 -29.05 8.98
C ASP A 80 -4.45 -28.89 8.91
N SER A 81 -5.00 -29.12 7.73
CA SER A 81 -6.44 -28.99 7.47
C SER A 81 -7.19 -30.25 7.88
N SER A 82 -8.49 -30.11 8.13
CA SER A 82 -9.38 -31.22 8.47
C SER A 82 -9.57 -32.18 7.29
N ALA A 83 -9.92 -33.44 7.56
CA ALA A 83 -10.15 -34.43 6.49
C ALA A 83 -11.27 -34.02 5.50
N GLU A 84 -12.23 -33.21 5.95
CA GLU A 84 -13.31 -32.67 5.11
C GLU A 84 -12.78 -31.61 4.14
N GLU A 85 -11.96 -30.69 4.61
CA GLU A 85 -11.30 -29.68 3.77
C GLU A 85 -10.37 -30.32 2.72
N LEU A 86 -9.67 -31.39 3.09
CA LEU A 86 -8.81 -32.12 2.16
C LEU A 86 -9.58 -32.72 0.98
N LYS A 87 -10.82 -33.17 1.19
CA LYS A 87 -11.69 -33.68 0.11
C LYS A 87 -12.24 -32.58 -0.78
N MET A 88 -12.50 -31.40 -0.20
CA MET A 88 -12.96 -30.22 -0.94
C MET A 88 -11.84 -29.53 -1.73
N ALA A 89 -10.58 -29.85 -1.43
CA ALA A 89 -9.43 -29.25 -2.09
C ALA A 89 -9.45 -29.54 -3.60
N THR A 90 -9.60 -28.49 -4.39
CA THR A 90 -9.56 -28.53 -5.85
C THR A 90 -8.49 -27.57 -6.36
N GLN A 91 -7.94 -27.86 -7.55
CA GLN A 91 -6.98 -26.96 -8.17
C GLN A 91 -7.68 -25.71 -8.68
N LEU A 92 -7.25 -24.54 -8.20
CA LEU A 92 -7.71 -23.27 -8.76
C LEU A 92 -7.05 -23.04 -10.12
N THR A 93 -7.87 -22.84 -11.15
CA THR A 93 -7.42 -22.41 -12.47
C THR A 93 -7.29 -20.88 -12.51
N GLY A 94 -6.15 -20.40 -13.04
CA GLY A 94 -5.88 -18.96 -13.16
C GLY A 94 -5.20 -18.31 -11.94
N PRO A 95 -5.14 -16.97 -11.89
CA PRO A 95 -4.40 -16.26 -10.85
C PRO A 95 -5.09 -16.32 -9.49
N VAL A 96 -4.35 -16.73 -8.46
CA VAL A 96 -4.85 -16.78 -7.07
C VAL A 96 -5.17 -15.37 -6.57
N MET A 97 -6.43 -15.15 -6.18
CA MET A 97 -6.97 -13.86 -5.70
C MET A 97 -6.61 -12.68 -6.63
N PRO A 98 -7.20 -12.59 -7.84
CA PRO A 98 -6.82 -11.59 -8.82
C PRO A 98 -6.97 -10.16 -8.29
N ILE A 99 -5.97 -9.32 -8.55
CA ILE A 99 -6.01 -7.90 -8.15
C ILE A 99 -6.90 -7.15 -9.13
N ARG A 100 -7.94 -6.51 -8.62
CA ARG A 100 -8.83 -5.65 -9.39
C ARG A 100 -8.66 -4.19 -8.97
N ASN A 101 -8.73 -3.29 -9.94
CA ASN A 101 -8.77 -1.85 -9.65
C ASN A 101 -10.21 -1.49 -9.27
N VAL A 102 -10.42 -1.24 -7.98
CA VAL A 102 -11.73 -0.84 -7.44
C VAL A 102 -11.79 0.69 -7.38
N TYR A 103 -12.90 1.25 -7.87
CA TYR A 103 -13.22 2.67 -7.76
C TYR A 103 -14.40 2.84 -6.81
N LYS A 104 -14.23 3.69 -5.80
CA LYS A 104 -15.33 4.06 -4.91
C LYS A 104 -16.23 5.04 -5.65
N LYS A 105 -17.49 4.67 -5.87
CA LYS A 105 -18.49 5.59 -6.40
C LYS A 105 -18.95 6.51 -5.27
N GLU A 106 -18.74 7.81 -5.44
CA GLU A 106 -19.26 8.81 -4.51
C GLU A 106 -20.73 9.14 -4.83
N LYS A 107 -21.52 9.46 -3.81
CA LYS A 107 -22.90 9.92 -3.97
C LYS A 107 -22.92 11.41 -4.30
N ALA A 108 -23.94 11.85 -5.04
CA ALA A 108 -24.20 13.26 -5.25
C ALA A 108 -24.43 13.96 -3.90
N ARG A 109 -23.84 15.16 -3.75
CA ARG A 109 -23.90 15.99 -2.55
C ARG A 109 -24.16 17.44 -2.96
N VAL A 110 -24.80 18.19 -2.08
CA VAL A 110 -24.98 19.64 -2.25
C VAL A 110 -23.63 20.33 -2.09
N ILE A 111 -23.32 21.25 -3.00
CA ILE A 111 -22.05 21.99 -3.02
C ILE A 111 -22.04 23.00 -1.88
N SER A 112 -20.98 22.97 -1.07
CA SER A 112 -20.77 23.91 0.04
C SER A 112 -20.40 25.32 -0.47
N GLU A 113 -20.63 26.36 0.34
CA GLU A 113 -20.23 27.73 -0.02
C GLU A 113 -18.71 27.88 -0.19
N ASP A 114 -17.93 27.17 0.63
CA ASP A 114 -16.47 27.14 0.54
C ASP A 114 -15.97 26.58 -0.80
N GLU A 115 -16.59 25.50 -1.29
CA GLU A 115 -16.27 24.91 -2.59
C GLU A 115 -16.63 25.85 -3.75
N LYS A 116 -17.74 26.61 -3.63
CA LYS A 116 -18.10 27.63 -4.63
C LYS A 116 -17.11 28.78 -4.67
N ASN A 117 -16.62 29.19 -3.51
CA ASN A 117 -15.68 30.30 -3.37
C ASN A 117 -14.23 29.91 -3.69
N PHE A 118 -13.93 28.62 -3.82
CA PHE A 118 -12.57 28.11 -4.07
C PHE A 118 -12.08 28.43 -5.49
N LYS A 119 -11.07 29.29 -5.59
CA LYS A 119 -10.42 29.67 -6.86
C LYS A 119 -9.35 28.67 -7.29
N ALA A 120 -9.76 27.54 -7.86
CA ALA A 120 -8.87 26.44 -8.25
C ALA A 120 -7.69 26.86 -9.16
N PHE A 121 -7.96 27.64 -10.22
CA PHE A 121 -6.92 28.09 -11.15
C PHE A 121 -5.87 28.99 -10.47
N ALA A 122 -6.32 29.96 -9.69
CA ALA A 122 -5.44 30.87 -8.95
C ALA A 122 -4.60 30.10 -7.93
N SER A 123 -5.20 29.14 -7.20
CA SER A 123 -4.49 28.26 -6.25
C SER A 123 -3.36 27.48 -6.92
N LEU A 124 -3.62 26.87 -8.09
CA LEU A 124 -2.59 26.15 -8.85
C LEU A 124 -1.44 27.06 -9.30
N ARG A 125 -1.73 28.28 -9.75
CA ARG A 125 -0.71 29.26 -10.15
C ARG A 125 0.13 29.72 -8.97
N MET A 126 -0.50 30.00 -7.83
CA MET A 126 0.19 30.39 -6.60
C MET A 126 1.06 29.26 -6.05
N ALA A 127 0.58 28.02 -6.06
CA ALA A 127 1.37 26.85 -5.64
C ALA A 127 2.65 26.69 -6.50
N ARG A 128 2.54 26.83 -7.82
CA ARG A 128 3.70 26.82 -8.72
C ARG A 128 4.68 27.96 -8.43
N ALA A 129 4.16 29.18 -8.22
CA ALA A 129 4.99 30.34 -7.90
C ALA A 129 5.72 30.19 -6.57
N ASN A 130 5.03 29.70 -5.53
CA ASN A 130 5.59 29.44 -4.21
C ASN A 130 6.67 28.36 -4.26
N ALA A 131 6.42 27.23 -4.95
CA ALA A 131 7.41 26.17 -5.13
C ALA A 131 8.67 26.68 -5.86
N ARG A 132 8.49 27.51 -6.90
CA ARG A 132 9.61 28.12 -7.65
C ARG A 132 10.41 29.12 -6.82
N LEU A 133 9.73 29.96 -6.04
CA LEU A 133 10.34 31.07 -5.30
C LEU A 133 10.75 30.73 -3.86
N PHE A 134 10.52 29.50 -3.40
CA PHE A 134 10.79 29.08 -2.03
C PHE A 134 12.24 29.40 -1.59
N GLY A 135 13.23 28.93 -2.35
CA GLY A 135 14.64 29.13 -2.00
C GLY A 135 15.06 30.60 -2.01
N ILE A 136 14.61 31.37 -3.01
CA ILE A 136 14.94 32.81 -3.11
C ILE A 136 14.33 33.58 -1.93
N ARG A 137 13.06 33.29 -1.59
CA ARG A 137 12.39 33.94 -0.46
C ARG A 137 13.06 33.58 0.86
N ALA A 138 13.45 32.31 1.06
CA ALA A 138 14.18 31.87 2.24
C ALA A 138 15.56 32.56 2.35
N LYS A 139 16.31 32.67 1.24
CA LYS A 139 17.59 33.38 1.20
C LYS A 139 17.43 34.86 1.56
N ARG A 140 16.49 35.57 0.94
CA ARG A 140 16.24 36.99 1.22
C ARG A 140 15.79 37.23 2.66
N ALA A 141 14.96 36.33 3.21
CA ALA A 141 14.56 36.43 4.60
C ALA A 141 15.75 36.25 5.56
N LYS A 142 16.68 35.35 5.23
CA LYS A 142 17.92 35.16 6.00
C LYS A 142 18.85 36.38 5.91
N GLU A 143 19.10 36.90 4.70
CA GLU A 143 19.94 38.08 4.49
C GLU A 143 19.36 39.33 5.18
N ALA A 144 18.04 39.52 5.12
CA ALA A 144 17.37 40.61 5.83
C ALA A 144 17.52 40.48 7.35
N ALA A 145 17.36 39.27 7.90
CA ALA A 145 17.55 39.02 9.32
C ALA A 145 19.01 39.27 9.76
N GLU A 146 20.00 38.86 8.95
CA GLU A 146 21.43 39.13 9.21
C GLU A 146 21.73 40.64 9.19
N GLN A 147 21.17 41.39 8.24
CA GLN A 147 21.31 42.85 8.19
C GLN A 147 20.61 43.54 9.37
N ASP A 148 19.48 43.04 9.83
CA ASP A 148 18.78 43.58 11.01
C ASP A 148 19.53 43.28 12.31
N VAL A 149 20.32 42.21 12.36
CA VAL A 149 21.25 41.92 13.47
C VAL A 149 22.47 42.82 13.41
N GLU A 150 23.06 43.05 12.24
CA GLU A 150 24.24 43.92 12.08
C GLU A 150 23.93 45.40 12.35
N LYS A 151 22.67 45.82 12.16
CA LYS A 151 22.20 47.17 12.49
C LYS A 151 21.89 47.39 13.98
N LYS A 152 21.86 46.33 14.80
CA LYS A 152 21.63 46.40 16.25
C LYS A 152 22.95 46.34 17.02
#